data_AF-A0A372BUE4-F1
#
_entry.id   AF-A0A372BUE4-F1
#
_cell.length_a   1.000
_cell.length_b   1.000
_cell.length_c   1.000
_cell.angle_alpha   90.00
_cell.angle_beta   90.00
_cell.angle_gamma   90.00
#
_symmetry.space_group_name_H-M   'P 1'
#
loop_
_entity.id
_entity.type
_entity.pdbx_description
1 polymer ?
#
loop_
_entity_poly.entity_id
_entity_poly.type
_entity_poly.pdbx_seq_one_letter_code
_entity_poly.pdbx_strand_id
1 'polypeptide(L)'
;MGGLVLVAAVAQAGSPELDGKAFDVEMLPAGADEPVDNTLTFHDGTFLSAVCVNHDFPQSSYTAHESDGEVRFEVRAESYTKGYMTWEGTVENGQLEASAVWHRPDRDEPVRFEISGTEKSKAR
;
A
#
# COMPACT_ATOMS: atom_id res chain seq x y z
N MET A 1 7.43 37.79 21.32
CA MET A 1 8.26 36.81 20.59
C MET A 1 7.36 35.62 20.26
N GLY A 2 6.62 35.71 19.15
CA GLY A 2 5.74 34.62 18.70
C GLY A 2 6.50 33.78 17.68
N GLY A 3 6.83 32.54 18.04
CA GLY A 3 7.48 31.60 17.14
C GLY A 3 6.48 31.10 16.11
N LEU A 4 6.72 31.45 14.85
CA LEU A 4 6.05 30.85 13.71
C LEU A 4 6.61 29.43 13.54
N VAL A 5 5.85 28.41 13.97
CA VAL A 5 6.16 27.02 13.64
C VAL A 5 5.75 26.81 12.19
N LEU A 6 6.73 26.86 11.29
CA LEU A 6 6.59 26.36 9.93
C LEU A 6 6.50 24.84 10.00
N VAL A 7 5.26 24.31 9.98
CA VAL A 7 5.06 22.90 9.60
C VAL A 7 5.30 22.86 8.09
N ALA A 8 6.51 22.51 7.68
CA ALA A 8 6.77 22.13 6.30
C ALA A 8 6.01 20.84 6.04
N ALA A 9 4.86 20.93 5.35
CA ALA A 9 4.30 19.78 4.67
C ALA A 9 5.30 19.40 3.58
N VAL A 10 6.16 18.42 3.89
CA VAL A 10 6.89 17.70 2.85
C VAL A 10 5.82 17.11 1.94
N ALA A 11 5.71 17.67 0.73
CA ALA A 11 4.98 17.01 -0.33
C ALA A 11 5.67 15.66 -0.51
N GLN A 12 4.99 14.61 -0.07
CA GLN A 12 5.42 13.23 -0.28
C GLN A 12 5.27 12.98 -1.78
N ALA A 13 6.31 13.33 -2.55
CA ALA A 13 6.40 12.89 -3.92
C ALA A 13 6.52 11.36 -3.88
N GLY A 14 5.73 10.65 -4.69
CA GLY A 14 5.92 9.22 -4.89
C GLY A 14 7.38 8.92 -5.23
N SER A 15 7.82 7.69 -4.93
CA SER A 15 9.12 7.21 -5.39
C SER A 15 9.05 7.04 -6.91
N PRO A 16 9.95 7.67 -7.70
CA PRO A 16 10.07 7.44 -9.15
C PRO A 16 10.20 5.96 -9.52
N GLU A 17 10.71 5.15 -8.59
CA GLU A 17 10.93 3.72 -8.75
C GLU A 17 9.63 2.93 -8.65
N LEU A 18 8.61 3.39 -7.91
CA LEU A 18 7.29 2.75 -7.84
C LEU A 18 6.24 3.43 -8.70
N ASP A 19 6.33 4.74 -8.92
CA ASP A 19 5.31 5.48 -9.65
C ASP A 19 5.16 4.97 -11.10
N GLY A 20 3.91 4.69 -11.48
CA GLY A 20 3.54 4.12 -12.77
C GLY A 20 3.70 2.59 -12.86
N LYS A 21 4.02 1.91 -11.76
CA LYS A 21 4.06 0.44 -11.69
C LYS A 21 2.75 -0.13 -11.17
N ALA A 22 2.47 -1.35 -11.59
CA ALA A 22 1.38 -2.16 -11.08
C ALA A 22 1.89 -3.58 -10.83
N PHE A 23 1.34 -4.24 -9.82
CA PHE A 23 1.73 -5.59 -9.41
C PHE A 23 0.48 -6.46 -9.34
N ASP A 24 0.55 -7.66 -9.91
CA ASP A 24 -0.41 -8.73 -9.60
C ASP A 24 0.09 -9.44 -8.34
N VAL A 25 -0.75 -9.48 -7.32
CA VAL A 25 -0.41 -10.02 -6.01
C VAL A 25 -1.51 -10.96 -5.52
N GLU A 26 -1.12 -11.93 -4.71
CA GLU A 26 -2.00 -12.76 -3.92
C GLU A 26 -2.04 -12.20 -2.49
N MET A 27 -3.23 -11.93 -1.97
CA MET A 27 -3.43 -11.51 -0.58
C MET A 27 -3.99 -12.67 0.24
N LEU A 28 -3.24 -13.18 1.22
CA LEU A 28 -3.67 -14.25 2.11
C LEU A 28 -4.07 -13.68 3.48
N PRO A 29 -5.37 -13.66 3.84
CA PRO A 29 -5.80 -13.29 5.18
C PRO A 29 -5.27 -14.30 6.22
N ALA A 30 -4.85 -13.82 7.39
CA ALA A 30 -4.41 -14.67 8.47
C ALA A 30 -5.50 -15.66 8.89
N GLY A 31 -5.17 -16.95 8.86
CA GLY A 31 -6.10 -18.04 9.18
C GLY A 31 -7.01 -18.47 8.03
N ALA A 32 -6.83 -17.95 6.82
CA ALA A 32 -7.45 -18.46 5.61
C ALA A 32 -6.55 -19.50 4.91
N ASP A 33 -7.16 -20.38 4.13
CA ASP A 33 -6.45 -21.38 3.32
C ASP A 33 -6.22 -20.92 1.87
N GLU A 34 -7.02 -19.97 1.38
CA GLU A 34 -6.99 -19.50 0.00
C GLU A 34 -6.66 -18.01 -0.09
N PRO A 35 -5.72 -17.61 -0.97
CA PRO A 35 -5.45 -16.21 -1.23
C PRO A 35 -6.53 -15.57 -2.10
N VAL A 36 -6.55 -14.23 -2.11
CA VAL A 36 -7.39 -13.41 -2.97
C VAL A 36 -6.50 -12.66 -3.95
N ASP A 37 -6.76 -12.83 -5.25
CA ASP A 37 -6.08 -12.07 -6.31
C ASP A 37 -6.35 -10.57 -6.16
N ASN A 38 -5.29 -9.77 -6.30
CA ASN A 38 -5.38 -8.33 -6.24
C ASN A 38 -4.39 -7.67 -7.21
N THR A 39 -4.69 -6.43 -7.58
CA THR A 39 -3.74 -5.56 -8.29
C THR A 39 -3.44 -4.36 -7.41
N LEU A 40 -2.15 -4.17 -7.10
CA LEU A 40 -1.63 -2.97 -6.44
C LEU A 40 -1.09 -2.03 -7.50
N THR A 41 -1.53 -0.77 -7.50
CA THR A 41 -1.11 0.25 -8.45
C THR A 41 -0.51 1.43 -7.71
N PHE A 42 0.67 1.87 -8.15
CA PHE A 42 1.34 3.07 -7.69
C PHE A 42 1.33 4.08 -8.82
N HIS A 43 0.77 5.27 -8.60
CA HIS A 43 0.66 6.29 -9.63
C HIS A 43 0.53 7.69 -9.03
N ASP A 44 1.34 8.63 -9.50
CA ASP A 44 1.35 10.03 -9.07
C ASP A 44 1.39 10.19 -7.54
N GLY A 45 2.22 9.40 -6.86
CA GLY A 45 2.34 9.41 -5.39
C GLY A 45 1.17 8.76 -4.65
N THR A 46 0.27 8.08 -5.36
CA THR A 46 -0.87 7.38 -4.78
C THR A 46 -0.76 5.86 -4.94
N PHE A 47 -1.35 5.16 -3.98
CA PHE A 47 -1.50 3.72 -3.92
C PHE A 47 -2.98 3.36 -4.06
N LEU A 48 -3.26 2.33 -4.86
CA LEU A 48 -4.57 1.75 -5.02
C LEU A 48 -4.49 0.22 -4.98
N SER A 49 -5.33 -0.38 -4.14
CA SER A 49 -5.60 -1.82 -4.14
C SER A 49 -6.97 -2.05 -4.76
N ALA A 50 -7.04 -2.81 -5.86
CA ALA A 50 -8.29 -3.06 -6.58
C ALA A 50 -9.35 -3.74 -5.70
N VAL A 51 -8.94 -4.68 -4.85
CA VAL A 51 -9.83 -5.34 -3.87
C VAL A 51 -10.31 -4.34 -2.81
N CYS A 52 -9.47 -3.42 -2.36
CA CYS A 52 -9.84 -2.43 -1.34
C CYS A 52 -10.88 -1.42 -1.82
N VAL A 53 -10.95 -1.13 -3.13
CA VAL A 53 -12.02 -0.30 -3.72
C VAL A 53 -13.41 -0.89 -3.44
N ASN A 54 -13.55 -2.22 -3.51
CA ASN A 54 -14.81 -2.90 -3.20
C ASN A 54 -15.20 -2.80 -1.71
N HIS A 55 -14.28 -2.32 -0.87
CA HIS A 55 -14.44 -2.16 0.57
C HIS A 55 -14.40 -0.69 1.02
N ASP A 56 -14.75 0.25 0.14
CA ASP A 56 -14.81 1.70 0.41
C ASP A 56 -13.46 2.36 0.76
N PHE A 57 -12.35 1.76 0.34
CA PHE A 57 -11.03 2.39 0.44
C PHE A 57 -10.67 3.09 -0.88
N PRO A 58 -10.61 4.44 -0.91
CA PRO A 58 -10.12 5.17 -2.06
C PRO A 58 -8.59 5.09 -2.18
N GLN A 59 -8.06 5.64 -3.27
CA GLN A 59 -6.61 5.85 -3.42
C GLN A 59 -6.05 6.63 -2.23
N SER A 60 -4.86 6.26 -1.78
CA SER A 60 -4.20 6.84 -0.61
C SER A 60 -2.76 7.19 -0.93
N SER A 61 -2.19 8.22 -0.31
CA SER A 61 -0.76 8.52 -0.49
C SER A 61 0.11 7.37 0.01
N TYR A 62 1.22 7.12 -0.67
CA TYR A 62 2.26 6.21 -0.19
C TYR A 62 3.55 6.95 0.12
N THR A 63 4.33 6.40 1.04
CA THR A 63 5.75 6.76 1.21
C THR A 63 6.59 5.64 0.62
N ALA A 64 7.76 5.98 0.08
CA ALA A 64 8.70 4.97 -0.37
C ALA A 64 10.14 5.45 -0.24
N HIS A 65 11.05 4.51 -0.01
CA HIS A 65 12.47 4.75 0.16
C HIS A 65 13.26 3.62 -0.50
N GLU A 66 14.15 3.97 -1.43
CA GLU A 66 15.09 3.03 -2.03
C GLU A 66 16.35 2.91 -1.16
N SER A 67 16.81 1.69 -0.91
CA SER A 67 18.13 1.39 -0.37
C SER A 67 18.65 0.11 -1.00
N ASP A 68 19.89 0.14 -1.51
CA ASP A 68 20.60 -1.04 -1.98
C ASP A 68 19.87 -1.87 -3.04
N GLY A 69 19.06 -1.23 -3.90
CA GLY A 69 18.29 -1.87 -4.98
C GLY A 69 16.94 -2.44 -4.54
N GLU A 70 16.56 -2.26 -3.28
CA GLU A 70 15.25 -2.59 -2.73
C GLU A 70 14.47 -1.29 -2.43
N VAL A 71 13.20 -1.25 -2.83
CA VAL A 71 12.30 -0.15 -2.50
C VAL A 71 11.37 -0.58 -1.38
N ARG A 72 11.43 0.09 -0.22
CA ARG A 72 10.44 -0.07 0.86
C ARG A 72 9.31 0.93 0.67
N PHE A 73 8.07 0.52 0.90
CA PHE A 73 6.91 1.41 0.87
C PHE A 73 6.01 1.24 2.08
N GLU A 74 5.33 2.32 2.46
CA GLU A 74 4.30 2.31 3.48
C GLU A 74 3.05 3.04 2.98
N VAL A 75 1.88 2.54 3.40
CA VAL A 75 0.58 3.17 3.08
C VAL A 75 -0.29 3.16 4.31
N ARG A 76 -0.99 4.27 4.54
CA ARG A 76 -2.15 4.32 5.43
C ARG A 76 -3.37 4.71 4.62
N ALA A 77 -4.27 3.77 4.41
CA ALA A 77 -5.51 3.98 3.68
C ALA A 77 -6.69 4.11 4.66
N GLU A 78 -7.50 5.13 4.49
CA GLU A 78 -8.72 5.34 5.28
C GLU A 78 -9.95 5.05 4.43
N SER A 79 -10.83 4.19 4.93
CA SER A 79 -12.13 3.96 4.29
C SER A 79 -13.19 4.91 4.82
N TYR A 80 -14.24 5.13 4.06
CA TYR A 80 -15.36 5.97 4.50
C TYR A 80 -16.15 5.37 5.66
N THR A 81 -16.24 4.04 5.74
CA THR A 81 -17.11 3.35 6.72
C THR A 81 -16.48 2.14 7.42
N LYS A 82 -15.32 1.68 6.98
CA LYS A 82 -14.74 0.38 7.34
C LYS A 82 -13.45 0.47 8.17
N GLY A 83 -13.13 1.65 8.70
CA GLY A 83 -11.90 1.91 9.45
C GLY A 83 -10.71 2.23 8.54
N TYR A 84 -9.52 1.74 8.88
CA TYR A 84 -8.29 2.04 8.15
C TYR A 84 -7.44 0.79 7.94
N MET A 85 -6.58 0.83 6.93
CA MET A 85 -5.65 -0.25 6.60
C MET A 85 -4.24 0.30 6.48
N THR A 86 -3.28 -0.34 7.13
CA THR A 86 -1.86 -0.03 6.98
C THR A 86 -1.18 -1.09 6.14
N TRP A 87 -0.23 -0.67 5.31
CA TRP A 87 0.57 -1.54 4.45
C TRP A 87 2.04 -1.22 4.67
N GLU A 88 2.87 -2.25 4.71
CA GLU A 88 4.32 -2.16 4.72
C GLU A 88 4.83 -3.24 3.76
N GLY A 89 5.69 -2.86 2.82
CA GLY A 89 6.19 -3.80 1.84
C GLY A 89 7.51 -3.42 1.23
N THR A 90 8.10 -4.37 0.52
CA THR A 90 9.33 -4.23 -0.24
C THR A 90 9.10 -4.63 -1.68
N VAL A 91 9.85 -3.97 -2.58
CA VAL A 91 9.93 -4.33 -3.99
C VAL A 91 11.39 -4.48 -4.36
N GLU A 92 11.75 -5.67 -4.85
CA GLU A 92 13.10 -5.99 -5.31
C GLU A 92 13.01 -6.81 -6.60
N ASN A 93 13.72 -6.38 -7.65
CA ASN A 93 13.76 -7.10 -8.94
C ASN A 93 12.35 -7.43 -9.51
N GLY A 94 11.39 -6.53 -9.30
CA GLY A 94 10.00 -6.70 -9.75
C GLY A 94 9.18 -7.71 -8.94
N GLN A 95 9.70 -8.24 -7.84
CA GLN A 95 8.95 -9.01 -6.85
C GLN A 95 8.47 -8.08 -5.76
N LEU A 96 7.22 -8.25 -5.31
CA LEU A 96 6.63 -7.50 -4.21
C LEU A 96 6.32 -8.46 -3.08
N GLU A 97 6.80 -8.15 -1.88
CA GLU A 97 6.45 -8.81 -0.63
C GLU A 97 5.93 -7.74 0.33
N ALA A 98 4.76 -7.96 0.93
CA ALA A 98 4.13 -6.97 1.80
C ALA A 98 3.25 -7.63 2.87
N SER A 99 2.96 -6.84 3.89
CA SER A 99 1.91 -7.15 4.87
C SER A 99 0.91 -6.02 4.93
N ALA A 100 -0.34 -6.36 5.25
CA ALA A 100 -1.38 -5.36 5.52
C ALA A 100 -2.12 -5.68 6.83
N VAL A 101 -2.55 -4.63 7.51
CA VAL A 101 -3.32 -4.72 8.75
C VAL A 101 -4.58 -3.87 8.62
N TRP A 102 -5.74 -4.51 8.64
CA TRP A 102 -7.04 -3.85 8.59
C TRP A 102 -7.62 -3.68 9.99
N HIS A 103 -7.69 -2.43 10.42
CA HIS A 103 -8.37 -2.01 11.64
C HIS A 103 -9.81 -1.63 11.33
N ARG A 104 -10.72 -2.40 11.89
CA ARG A 104 -12.16 -2.29 11.64
C ARG A 104 -12.87 -1.73 12.85
N PRO A 105 -13.91 -0.88 12.68
CA PRO A 105 -14.67 -0.35 13.81
C PRO A 105 -15.63 -1.38 14.43
N ASP A 106 -15.96 -2.46 13.71
CA ASP A 106 -16.91 -3.50 14.15
C ASP A 106 -16.26 -4.66 14.93
N ARG A 107 -14.95 -4.59 15.21
CA ARG A 107 -14.19 -5.61 15.96
C ARG A 107 -12.93 -5.02 16.57
N ASP A 108 -12.48 -5.58 17.69
CA ASP A 108 -11.23 -5.15 18.33
C ASP A 108 -9.98 -5.72 17.66
N GLU A 109 -10.06 -6.98 17.21
CA GLU A 109 -8.92 -7.68 16.61
C GLU A 109 -8.74 -7.32 15.12
N PRO A 110 -7.56 -6.80 14.71
CA PRO A 110 -7.31 -6.46 13.32
C PRO A 110 -7.11 -7.70 12.45
N VAL A 111 -7.51 -7.60 11.19
CA VAL A 111 -7.27 -8.64 10.19
C VAL A 111 -5.91 -8.39 9.55
N ARG A 112 -5.04 -9.40 9.55
CA ARG A 112 -3.70 -9.33 8.95
C ARG A 112 -3.70 -10.06 7.63
N PHE A 113 -2.88 -9.59 6.70
CA PHE A 113 -2.72 -10.16 5.37
C PHE A 113 -1.24 -10.28 5.06
N GLU A 114 -0.84 -11.43 4.54
CA GLU A 114 0.44 -11.63 3.86
C GLU A 114 0.21 -11.47 2.36
N ILE A 115 1.11 -10.77 1.68
CA ILE A 115 0.91 -10.34 0.30
C ILE A 115 2.19 -10.58 -0.47
N SER A 116 2.11 -11.30 -1.58
CA SER A 116 3.25 -11.50 -2.47
C SER A 116 2.83 -11.45 -3.92
N GLY A 117 3.75 -11.07 -4.81
CA GLY A 117 3.44 -11.00 -6.22
C GLY A 117 4.55 -10.40 -7.08
N THR A 118 4.20 -10.04 -8.31
CA THR A 118 5.18 -9.58 -9.30
C THR A 118 4.67 -8.39 -10.11
N GLU A 119 5.62 -7.57 -10.59
CA GLU A 119 5.34 -6.43 -11.45
C GLU A 119 4.69 -6.89 -12.75
N LYS A 120 3.60 -6.23 -13.13
CA LYS A 120 2.95 -6.42 -14.43
C LYS A 120 3.94 -6.07 -15.53
N SER A 121 4.21 -7.05 -16.39
CA SER A 121 4.96 -6.81 -17.62
C SER A 121 4.22 -5.77 -18.45
N LYS A 122 4.90 -4.68 -18.86
CA LYS A 122 4.34 -3.77 -19.86
C LYS A 122 4.09 -4.58 -21.14
N ALA A 123 2.84 -4.64 -21.58
CA ALA A 123 2.51 -5.24 -22.87
C ALA A 123 3.37 -4.55 -23.95
N ARG A 124 4.16 -5.34 -24.68
CA ARG A 124 4.99 -4.87 -25.80
C ARG A 124 4.14 -4.37 -26.95
#